data_AF-A0A813J575-F1
#
_entry.id   AF-A0A813J575-F1
#
_cell.length_a   1.000
_cell.length_b   1.000
_cell.length_c   1.000
_cell.angle_alpha   90.00
_cell.angle_beta   90.00
_cell.angle_gamma   90.00
#
_symmetry.space_group_name_H-M   'P 1'
#
loop_
_entity.id
_entity.type
_entity.pdbx_description
1 polymer ?
#
loop_
_entity_poly.entity_id
_entity_poly.type
_entity_poly.pdbx_seq_one_letter_code
_entity_poly.pdbx_strand_id
1 'polypeptide(L)'
;MEFGEKAGLRFISCKELPEHMIGKDVFVLPSAVEHCRDWAAGTQVSFHLLEQKGTGKPQADQLKLLGGASSSGAGRRTVLRRTDRGDKADSKGDDEKTLEKAAWSVWRNSGSDDPRLEEYIELNSLDPIAKKALRHCSSELQAVVIEKGMSIQENGDMQQKSASHVVMARVKIEKAKIMDRIKNGELVVPPP
;
A
#
# COMPACT_ATOMS: atom_id res chain seq x y z
N MET A 1 -0.83 -26.15 -10.15
CA MET A 1 -0.23 -24.84 -9.82
C MET A 1 -1.32 -23.80 -10.05
N GLU A 2 -1.64 -22.99 -9.05
CA GLU A 2 -2.78 -22.07 -9.11
C GLU A 2 -2.30 -20.63 -9.02
N PHE A 3 -2.79 -19.79 -9.93
CA PHE A 3 -2.54 -18.35 -9.94
C PHE A 3 -3.44 -17.63 -8.91
N GLY A 4 -2.90 -16.64 -8.20
CA GLY A 4 -3.64 -15.80 -7.24
C GLY A 4 -3.09 -14.38 -7.14
N GLU A 5 -3.89 -13.48 -6.57
CA GLU A 5 -3.57 -12.05 -6.40
C GLU A 5 -3.89 -11.57 -4.97
N LYS A 6 -2.95 -10.82 -4.35
CA LYS A 6 -3.09 -10.25 -2.99
C LYS A 6 -2.30 -8.94 -2.93
N ALA A 7 -2.99 -7.85 -2.58
CA ALA A 7 -2.40 -6.52 -2.52
C ALA A 7 -1.73 -6.06 -3.84
N GLY A 8 -2.34 -6.36 -4.99
CA GLY A 8 -1.84 -5.99 -6.32
C GLY A 8 -0.59 -6.76 -6.78
N LEU A 9 -0.09 -7.69 -5.96
CA LEU A 9 0.98 -8.61 -6.32
C LEU A 9 0.37 -9.95 -6.72
N ARG A 10 1.03 -10.62 -7.68
CA ARG A 10 0.60 -11.89 -8.26
C ARG A 10 1.53 -13.01 -7.82
N PHE A 11 0.97 -14.15 -7.43
CA PHE A 11 1.70 -15.33 -6.98
C PHE A 11 1.15 -16.59 -7.61
N ILE A 12 2.01 -17.61 -7.64
CA ILE A 12 1.62 -18.96 -8.00
C ILE A 12 1.83 -19.86 -6.79
N SER A 13 0.75 -20.52 -6.36
CA SER A 13 0.84 -21.59 -5.36
C SER A 13 1.18 -22.90 -6.05
N CYS A 14 2.34 -23.47 -5.69
CA CYS A 14 2.83 -24.72 -6.21
C CYS A 14 3.14 -25.69 -5.06
N LYS A 15 2.52 -26.87 -5.10
CA LYS A 15 2.78 -27.95 -4.13
C LYS A 15 4.03 -28.76 -4.48
N GLU A 16 4.47 -28.68 -5.73
CA GLU A 16 5.57 -29.45 -6.31
C GLU A 16 6.80 -28.56 -6.49
N LEU A 17 7.18 -27.84 -5.44
CA LEU A 17 8.43 -27.08 -5.43
C LEU A 17 9.59 -27.95 -4.88
N PRO A 18 10.84 -27.61 -5.22
CA PRO A 18 12.01 -28.21 -4.57
C PRO A 18 11.90 -28.13 -3.04
N GLU A 19 12.49 -29.09 -2.33
CA GLU A 19 12.30 -29.30 -0.88
C GLU A 19 12.55 -28.03 -0.03
N HIS A 20 13.53 -27.20 -0.42
CA HIS A 20 13.87 -25.94 0.24
C HIS A 20 12.92 -24.76 -0.07
N MET A 21 11.93 -24.98 -0.94
CA MET A 21 10.93 -24.00 -1.40
C MET A 21 9.48 -24.47 -1.19
N ILE A 22 9.25 -25.67 -0.67
CA ILE A 22 7.91 -26.16 -0.35
C ILE A 22 7.20 -25.18 0.59
N GLY A 23 5.97 -24.80 0.25
CA GLY A 23 5.15 -23.87 1.03
C GLY A 23 5.48 -22.39 0.84
N LYS A 24 6.43 -22.04 -0.04
CA LYS A 24 6.68 -20.64 -0.43
C LYS A 24 5.84 -20.27 -1.65
N ASP A 25 5.31 -19.06 -1.65
CA ASP A 25 4.65 -18.49 -2.82
C ASP A 25 5.68 -18.05 -3.87
N VAL A 26 5.46 -18.43 -5.12
CA VAL A 26 6.32 -18.04 -6.24
C VAL A 26 5.86 -16.68 -6.76
N PHE A 27 6.75 -15.69 -6.74
CA PHE A 27 6.43 -14.33 -7.18
C PHE A 27 6.42 -14.24 -8.70
N VAL A 28 5.37 -13.60 -9.23
CA VAL A 28 5.26 -13.34 -10.66
C VAL A 28 5.69 -11.90 -10.95
N LEU A 29 6.75 -11.72 -11.75
CA LEU A 29 7.21 -10.40 -12.16
C LEU A 29 6.24 -9.77 -13.17
N PRO A 30 5.97 -8.46 -13.10
CA PRO A 30 5.12 -7.77 -14.08
C PRO A 30 5.59 -7.94 -15.53
N SER A 31 6.89 -8.09 -15.75
CA SER A 31 7.49 -8.34 -17.07
C SER A 31 7.19 -9.73 -17.63
N ALA A 32 6.94 -10.73 -16.77
CA ALA A 32 6.58 -12.08 -17.19
C ALA A 32 5.08 -12.19 -17.56
N VAL A 33 4.35 -11.08 -17.46
CA VAL A 33 2.87 -11.02 -17.42
C VAL A 33 2.30 -10.18 -18.57
N GLU A 34 3.08 -9.90 -19.62
CA GLU A 34 2.58 -9.13 -20.77
C GLU A 34 1.29 -9.70 -21.38
N HIS A 35 1.02 -11.00 -21.17
CA HIS A 35 -0.21 -11.69 -21.62
C HIS A 35 -1.10 -12.27 -20.50
N CYS A 36 -0.86 -11.93 -19.22
CA CYS A 36 -1.60 -12.53 -18.08
C CYS A 36 -2.57 -11.56 -17.37
N ARG A 37 -2.92 -10.43 -17.99
CA ARG A 37 -3.86 -9.46 -17.36
C ARG A 37 -5.24 -10.07 -17.11
N ASP A 38 -5.66 -11.00 -17.96
CA ASP A 38 -7.01 -11.58 -17.94
C ASP A 38 -7.09 -12.95 -17.25
N TRP A 39 -6.05 -13.36 -16.51
CA TRP A 39 -6.04 -14.67 -15.87
C TRP A 39 -6.81 -14.63 -14.55
N ALA A 40 -7.86 -15.45 -14.46
CA ALA A 40 -8.63 -15.61 -13.23
C ALA A 40 -7.83 -16.36 -12.15
N ALA A 41 -8.13 -16.10 -10.88
CA ALA A 41 -7.61 -16.91 -9.79
C ALA A 41 -7.99 -18.39 -9.97
N GLY A 42 -7.04 -19.29 -9.71
CA GLY A 42 -7.20 -20.73 -9.94
C GLY A 42 -6.87 -21.21 -11.35
N THR A 43 -6.48 -20.31 -12.26
CA THR A 43 -5.99 -20.69 -13.59
C THR A 43 -4.73 -21.54 -13.48
N GLN A 44 -4.69 -22.64 -14.23
CA GLN A 44 -3.52 -23.51 -14.32
C GLN A 44 -2.50 -22.96 -15.30
N VAL A 45 -1.26 -22.83 -14.84
CA VAL A 45 -0.17 -22.22 -15.58
C VAL A 45 1.09 -23.08 -15.47
N SER A 46 1.92 -23.06 -16.52
CA SER A 46 3.30 -23.56 -16.49
C SER A 46 4.25 -22.37 -16.50
N PHE A 47 5.37 -22.47 -15.80
CA PHE A 47 6.36 -21.40 -15.71
C PHE A 47 7.76 -21.99 -15.54
N HIS A 48 8.78 -21.17 -15.78
CA HIS A 48 10.17 -21.46 -15.43
C HIS A 48 10.48 -20.89 -14.05
N LEU A 49 10.93 -21.74 -13.13
CA LEU A 49 11.30 -21.31 -11.78
C LEU A 49 12.72 -20.72 -11.80
N LEU A 50 12.84 -19.44 -11.45
CA LEU A 50 14.11 -18.75 -11.27
C LEU A 50 14.40 -18.55 -9.78
N GLU A 51 15.61 -18.91 -9.37
CA GLU A 51 16.11 -18.59 -8.03
C GLU A 51 16.91 -17.30 -8.07
N GLN A 52 16.39 -16.27 -7.39
CA GLN A 52 17.07 -14.98 -7.34
C GLN A 52 18.24 -15.05 -6.35
N LYS A 53 19.48 -15.02 -6.90
CA LYS A 53 20.72 -14.97 -6.11
C LYS A 53 20.69 -13.75 -5.19
N GLY A 54 20.60 -14.00 -3.89
CA GLY A 54 20.62 -12.99 -2.82
C GLY A 54 19.34 -12.92 -1.99
N THR A 55 18.16 -13.03 -2.60
CA THR A 55 16.88 -12.96 -1.84
C THR A 55 16.37 -14.33 -1.42
N GLY A 56 16.78 -15.40 -2.12
CA GLY A 56 16.28 -16.76 -1.90
C GLY A 56 14.78 -16.91 -2.14
N LYS A 57 14.17 -15.92 -2.81
CA LYS A 57 12.74 -15.93 -3.14
C LYS A 57 12.55 -16.57 -4.52
N PRO A 58 11.64 -17.54 -4.65
CA PRO A 58 11.32 -18.13 -5.94
C PRO A 58 10.60 -17.12 -6.82
N GLN A 59 11.04 -16.98 -8.07
CA GLN A 59 10.41 -16.17 -9.10
C GLN A 59 9.94 -17.04 -10.26
N ALA A 60 8.80 -16.68 -10.84
CA ALA A 60 8.30 -17.31 -12.06
C ALA A 60 8.65 -16.46 -13.27
N ASP A 61 9.15 -17.12 -14.31
CA ASP A 61 9.41 -16.54 -15.63
C ASP A 61 8.72 -17.37 -16.72
N GLN A 62 8.52 -16.79 -17.90
CA GLN A 62 7.90 -17.44 -19.07
C GLN A 62 6.58 -18.17 -18.77
N LEU A 63 5.63 -17.48 -18.14
CA LEU A 63 4.34 -18.07 -17.82
C LEU A 63 3.56 -18.43 -19.09
N LYS A 64 3.00 -19.64 -19.13
CA LYS A 64 2.12 -20.12 -20.21
C LYS A 64 0.86 -20.73 -19.62
N LEU A 65 -0.28 -20.46 -20.26
CA LEU A 65 -1.55 -21.05 -19.88
C LEU A 65 -1.54 -22.55 -20.22
N LEU A 66 -1.78 -23.41 -19.25
CA LEU A 66 -2.01 -24.83 -19.50
C LEU A 66 -3.49 -24.97 -19.82
N GLY A 67 -3.80 -24.93 -21.12
CA GLY A 67 -5.14 -24.86 -21.67
C GLY A 67 -6.16 -25.74 -20.95
N GLY A 68 -6.98 -25.09 -20.13
CA GLY A 68 -8.20 -25.64 -19.55
C GLY A 68 -9.26 -24.58 -19.74
N ALA A 69 -10.29 -24.90 -20.54
CA ALA A 69 -11.41 -24.03 -20.79
C ALA A 69 -11.88 -23.38 -19.48
N SER A 70 -12.08 -22.07 -19.53
CA SER A 70 -12.69 -21.24 -18.49
C SER A 70 -14.05 -21.84 -18.11
N SER A 71 -14.06 -22.88 -17.29
CA SER A 71 -15.28 -23.43 -16.73
C SER A 71 -15.64 -22.50 -15.58
N SER A 72 -16.37 -21.46 -15.96
CA SER A 72 -17.34 -20.75 -15.16
C SER A 72 -18.20 -21.77 -14.39
N GLY A 73 -17.65 -22.28 -13.29
CA GLY A 73 -18.27 -23.23 -12.39
C GLY A 73 -18.51 -22.54 -11.06
N ALA A 74 -19.55 -21.72 -11.04
CA ALA A 74 -20.15 -21.19 -9.83
C ALA A 74 -20.33 -22.30 -8.78
N GLY A 75 -20.01 -21.96 -7.53
CA GLY A 75 -20.55 -22.63 -6.36
C GLY A 75 -19.68 -23.72 -5.77
N ARG A 76 -18.99 -23.38 -4.67
CA ARG A 76 -18.84 -24.33 -3.56
C ARG A 76 -18.69 -23.60 -2.24
N ARG A 77 -19.80 -23.60 -1.50
CA ARG A 77 -19.88 -23.37 -0.06
C ARG A 77 -18.74 -24.11 0.64
N THR A 78 -17.81 -23.37 1.22
CA THR A 78 -16.89 -23.92 2.21
C THR A 78 -17.66 -24.14 3.50
N VAL A 79 -17.95 -25.40 3.79
CA VAL A 79 -18.38 -25.85 5.12
C VAL A 79 -17.17 -25.67 6.04
N LEU A 80 -17.16 -24.58 6.82
CA LEU A 80 -16.21 -24.41 7.91
C LEU A 80 -16.45 -25.51 8.95
N ARG A 81 -15.48 -26.42 9.06
CA ARG A 81 -15.32 -27.28 10.22
C ARG A 81 -15.10 -26.40 11.45
N ARG A 82 -16.04 -26.49 12.40
CA ARG A 82 -15.86 -26.03 13.78
C ARG A 82 -14.70 -26.81 14.38
N THR A 83 -13.55 -26.16 14.54
CA THR A 83 -12.60 -26.53 15.59
C THR A 83 -12.97 -25.72 16.81
N ASP A 84 -13.73 -26.36 17.69
CA ASP A 84 -13.90 -25.97 19.08
C ASP A 84 -12.52 -26.02 19.77
N ARG A 85 -11.82 -24.89 19.79
CA ARG A 85 -10.81 -24.59 20.79
C ARG A 85 -10.96 -23.13 21.15
N GLY A 86 -11.53 -22.92 22.33
CA GLY A 86 -11.56 -21.62 22.98
C GLY A 86 -10.14 -21.13 23.19
N ASP A 87 -9.79 -20.07 22.45
CA ASP A 87 -8.65 -19.23 22.77
C ASP A 87 -9.20 -17.81 22.85
N LYS A 88 -9.33 -17.35 24.09
CA LYS A 88 -9.74 -16.00 24.46
C LYS A 88 -8.55 -15.09 24.16
N ALA A 89 -8.25 -14.89 22.88
CA ALA A 89 -7.23 -13.96 22.44
C ALA A 89 -7.88 -12.57 22.31
N ASP A 90 -7.44 -11.65 23.18
CA ASP A 90 -7.64 -10.21 23.09
C ASP A 90 -7.27 -9.69 21.68
N SER A 91 -8.21 -9.81 20.74
CA SER A 91 -8.04 -9.47 19.31
C SER A 91 -8.30 -7.97 19.06
N LYS A 92 -7.89 -7.09 19.97
CA LYS A 92 -8.30 -5.68 19.95
C LYS A 92 -7.25 -4.72 19.39
N GLY A 93 -6.13 -5.20 18.84
CA GLY A 93 -4.97 -4.35 18.53
C GLY A 93 -4.41 -4.36 17.10
N ASP A 94 -4.70 -5.37 16.27
CA ASP A 94 -3.99 -5.56 15.00
C ASP A 94 -4.73 -5.02 13.77
N ASP A 95 -6.05 -4.93 13.82
CA ASP A 95 -6.86 -4.42 12.71
C ASP A 95 -6.69 -2.90 12.52
N GLU A 96 -6.55 -2.15 13.63
CA GLU A 96 -6.39 -0.69 13.58
C GLU A 96 -5.05 -0.28 12.94
N LYS A 97 -3.95 -0.93 13.33
CA LYS A 97 -2.62 -0.66 12.75
C LYS A 97 -2.55 -1.03 11.27
N THR A 98 -3.31 -2.04 10.84
CA THR A 98 -3.34 -2.47 9.43
C THR A 98 -4.07 -1.47 8.56
N LEU A 99 -5.22 -0.95 9.02
CA LEU A 99 -5.95 0.12 8.33
C LEU A 99 -5.14 1.42 8.28
N GLU A 100 -4.45 1.78 9.38
CA GLU A 100 -3.54 2.91 9.35
C GLU A 100 -2.45 2.70 8.30
N LYS A 101 -1.74 1.58 8.34
CA LYS A 101 -0.65 1.33 7.39
C LYS A 101 -1.13 1.32 5.93
N ALA A 102 -2.32 0.77 5.65
CA ALA A 102 -2.91 0.76 4.32
C ALA A 102 -3.32 2.17 3.86
N ALA A 103 -4.05 2.93 4.67
CA ALA A 103 -4.44 4.31 4.37
C ALA A 103 -3.21 5.20 4.14
N TRP A 104 -2.17 5.02 4.96
CA TRP A 104 -0.90 5.72 4.80
C TRP A 104 -0.19 5.34 3.49
N SER A 105 -0.29 4.08 3.04
CA SER A 105 0.34 3.64 1.80
C SER A 105 -0.31 4.28 0.57
N VAL A 106 -1.64 4.40 0.56
CA VAL A 106 -2.39 5.06 -0.52
C VAL A 106 -2.02 6.54 -0.60
N TRP A 107 -1.85 7.18 0.55
CA TRP A 107 -1.63 8.63 0.62
C TRP A 107 -0.18 9.06 0.39
N ARG A 108 0.81 8.21 0.74
CA ARG A 108 2.23 8.55 0.66
C ARG A 108 2.78 8.63 -0.79
N ASN A 109 2.02 8.16 -1.77
CA ASN A 109 2.46 8.01 -3.16
C ASN A 109 1.67 8.82 -4.19
N SER A 110 0.73 9.67 -3.75
CA SER A 110 -0.02 10.56 -4.66
C SER A 110 0.66 11.91 -4.81
N GLY A 111 2.00 11.93 -4.86
CA GLY A 111 2.75 13.18 -4.98
C GLY A 111 2.31 13.93 -6.25
N SER A 112 1.63 15.06 -6.07
CA SER A 112 1.28 15.96 -7.16
C SER A 112 2.32 17.06 -7.26
N ASP A 113 2.80 17.34 -8.46
CA ASP A 113 3.62 18.51 -8.78
C ASP A 113 2.74 19.77 -8.82
N ASP A 114 2.18 20.17 -7.67
CA ASP A 114 1.43 21.41 -7.56
C ASP A 114 2.41 22.60 -7.54
N PRO A 115 2.31 23.56 -8.49
CA PRO A 115 3.21 24.72 -8.51
C PRO A 115 3.11 25.58 -7.24
N ARG A 116 1.95 25.61 -6.58
CA ARG A 116 1.76 26.35 -5.31
C ARG A 116 2.54 25.73 -4.16
N LEU A 117 2.77 24.42 -4.21
CA LEU A 117 3.56 23.71 -3.21
C LEU A 117 5.02 24.15 -3.26
N GLU A 118 5.61 24.26 -4.46
CA GLU A 118 7.00 24.70 -4.62
C GLU A 118 7.18 26.17 -4.21
N GLU A 119 6.27 27.05 -4.60
CA GLU A 119 6.26 28.45 -4.15
C GLU A 119 6.19 28.53 -2.62
N TYR A 120 5.34 27.73 -1.99
CA TYR A 120 5.21 27.65 -0.54
C TYR A 120 6.49 27.15 0.15
N ILE A 121 7.15 26.14 -0.43
CA ILE A 121 8.41 25.59 0.08
C ILE A 121 9.53 26.64 0.01
N GLU A 122 9.63 27.36 -1.10
CA GLU A 122 10.63 28.40 -1.31
C GLU A 122 10.39 29.60 -0.38
N LEU A 123 9.16 30.09 -0.31
CA LEU A 123 8.79 31.24 0.50
C LEU A 123 9.06 31.03 1.99
N ASN A 124 8.87 29.81 2.49
CA ASN A 124 9.07 29.47 3.90
C ASN A 124 10.44 28.84 4.19
N SER A 125 11.32 28.73 3.18
CA SER A 125 12.65 28.12 3.30
C SER A 125 12.65 26.77 4.04
N LEU A 126 11.73 25.88 3.65
CA LEU A 126 11.57 24.59 4.33
C LEU A 126 12.81 23.71 4.15
N ASP A 127 13.20 23.03 5.22
CA ASP A 127 14.31 22.08 5.16
C ASP A 127 14.00 20.87 4.26
N PRO A 128 15.03 20.16 3.75
CA PRO A 128 14.83 19.05 2.81
C PRO A 128 13.93 17.93 3.34
N ILE A 129 13.90 17.75 4.66
CA ILE A 129 13.09 16.71 5.30
C ILE A 129 11.61 17.12 5.26
N ALA A 130 11.30 18.36 5.66
CA ALA A 130 9.95 18.91 5.58
C ALA A 130 9.46 19.01 4.12
N LYS A 131 10.32 19.47 3.21
CA LYS A 131 10.05 19.52 1.76
C LYS A 131 9.66 18.14 1.23
N LYS A 132 10.46 17.11 1.54
CA LYS A 132 10.19 15.73 1.13
C LYS A 132 8.87 15.24 1.74
N ALA A 133 8.65 15.46 3.03
CA ALA A 133 7.42 15.06 3.68
C ALA A 133 6.18 15.69 3.02
N LEU A 134 6.23 16.99 2.71
CA LEU A 134 5.13 17.72 2.06
C LEU A 134 4.86 17.19 0.64
N ARG A 135 5.90 16.96 -0.17
CA ARG A 135 5.78 16.39 -1.52
C ARG A 135 5.19 14.99 -1.55
N HIS A 136 5.40 14.21 -0.50
CA HIS A 136 4.82 12.87 -0.35
C HIS A 136 3.43 12.86 0.28
N CYS A 137 2.88 14.01 0.68
CA CYS A 137 1.49 14.12 1.12
C CYS A 137 0.53 14.13 -0.07
N SER A 138 -0.74 13.81 0.17
CA SER A 138 -1.79 13.96 -0.84
C SER A 138 -2.02 15.42 -1.20
N SER A 139 -2.46 15.68 -2.43
CA SER A 139 -2.78 17.04 -2.93
C SER A 139 -3.77 17.78 -2.02
N GLU A 140 -4.78 17.08 -1.49
CA GLU A 140 -5.74 17.68 -0.55
C GLU A 140 -5.08 18.13 0.76
N LEU A 141 -4.19 17.32 1.32
CA LEU A 141 -3.45 17.67 2.54
C LEU A 141 -2.46 18.81 2.28
N GLN A 142 -1.82 18.84 1.12
CA GLN A 142 -0.96 19.93 0.69
C GLN A 142 -1.75 21.24 0.61
N ALA A 143 -2.91 21.24 -0.06
CA ALA A 143 -3.78 22.39 -0.21
C ALA A 143 -4.22 22.95 1.16
N VAL A 144 -4.67 22.10 2.08
CA VAL A 144 -5.10 22.53 3.43
C VAL A 144 -3.94 23.13 4.22
N VAL A 145 -2.72 22.59 4.09
CA VAL A 145 -1.54 23.13 4.79
C VAL A 145 -1.15 24.50 4.23
N ILE A 146 -1.23 24.69 2.91
CA ILE A 146 -0.97 25.97 2.23
C ILE A 146 -2.05 27.00 2.60
N GLU A 147 -3.32 26.62 2.61
CA GLU A 147 -4.46 27.49 2.92
C GLU A 147 -4.42 28.02 4.36
N LYS A 148 -3.87 27.25 5.30
CA LYS A 148 -3.67 27.68 6.70
C LYS A 148 -2.65 28.80 6.89
N GLY A 149 -2.00 29.25 5.83
CA GLY A 149 -1.20 30.46 5.80
C GLY A 149 0.04 30.26 4.96
N MET A 150 0.11 31.02 3.87
CA MET A 150 1.16 30.95 2.84
C MET A 150 2.54 31.37 3.38
N SER A 151 2.59 32.30 4.34
CA SER A 151 3.82 32.72 5.00
C SER A 151 3.71 32.47 6.50
N ILE A 152 4.63 31.68 7.04
CA ILE A 152 4.79 31.48 8.47
C ILE A 152 5.57 32.69 8.97
N GLN A 153 4.84 33.70 9.42
CA GLN A 153 5.47 34.81 10.13
C GLN A 153 6.14 34.25 11.38
N GLU A 154 7.45 34.40 11.46
CA GLU A 154 8.22 34.11 12.67
C GLU A 154 7.78 35.12 13.73
N ASN A 155 6.72 34.78 14.46
CA ASN A 155 6.31 35.58 15.60
C ASN A 155 7.52 35.68 16.54
N GLY A 156 7.94 36.91 16.82
CA GLY A 156 9.14 37.24 17.58
C GLY A 156 9.14 36.79 19.05
N ASP A 157 8.19 35.94 19.44
CA ASP A 157 8.20 35.26 20.71
C ASP A 157 9.26 34.16 20.71
N MET A 158 10.13 34.25 21.70
CA MET A 158 11.45 33.66 21.88
C MET A 158 11.53 32.11 21.89
N GLN A 159 10.49 31.42 21.43
CA GLN A 159 10.51 29.98 21.09
C GLN A 159 10.37 29.79 19.57
N GLN A 160 11.32 30.34 18.81
CA GLN A 160 11.41 30.19 17.36
C GLN A 160 11.54 28.71 16.97
N LYS A 161 10.39 28.04 16.83
CA LYS A 161 10.31 26.79 16.10
C LYS A 161 10.47 27.14 14.64
N SER A 162 11.39 26.47 13.95
CA SER A 162 11.61 26.69 12.52
C SER A 162 10.30 26.55 11.73
N ALA A 163 10.19 27.26 10.61
CA ALA A 163 9.03 27.17 9.72
C ALA A 163 8.69 25.70 9.39
N SER A 164 9.70 24.89 9.11
CA SER A 164 9.57 23.43 8.94
C SER A 164 8.89 22.72 10.10
N HIS A 165 9.22 23.06 11.34
CA HIS A 165 8.60 22.45 12.51
C HIS A 165 7.11 22.81 12.58
N VAL A 166 6.76 24.07 12.30
CA VAL A 166 5.37 24.53 12.24
C VAL A 166 4.60 23.78 11.13
N VAL A 167 5.19 23.64 9.95
CA VAL A 167 4.59 22.89 8.83
C VAL A 167 4.37 21.43 9.21
N MET A 168 5.37 20.76 9.79
CA MET A 168 5.25 19.36 10.20
C MET A 168 4.18 19.16 11.29
N ALA A 169 4.06 20.12 12.21
CA ALA A 169 2.99 20.11 13.21
C ALA A 169 1.61 20.25 12.54
N ARG A 170 1.45 21.15 11.57
CA ARG A 170 0.20 21.31 10.80
C ARG A 170 -0.16 20.03 10.03
N VAL A 171 0.80 19.44 9.33
CA VAL A 171 0.64 18.16 8.61
C VAL A 171 0.17 17.07 9.57
N LYS A 172 0.77 16.97 10.76
CA LYS A 172 0.39 15.97 11.76
C LYS A 172 -1.03 16.17 12.29
N ILE A 173 -1.43 17.41 12.55
CA ILE A 173 -2.79 17.74 13.03
C ILE A 173 -3.82 17.41 11.95
N GLU A 174 -3.62 17.87 10.72
CA GLU A 174 -4.59 17.63 9.65
C GLU A 174 -4.66 16.16 9.25
N LYS A 175 -3.52 15.49 9.30
CA LYS A 175 -3.51 14.04 9.17
C LYS A 175 -4.38 13.34 10.20
N ALA A 176 -4.25 13.70 11.48
CA ALA A 176 -5.03 13.08 12.55
C ALA A 176 -6.53 13.32 12.33
N LYS A 177 -6.91 14.52 11.88
CA LYS A 177 -8.30 14.84 11.55
C LYS A 177 -8.84 14.01 10.39
N ILE A 178 -8.08 13.84 9.32
CA ILE A 178 -8.56 13.05 8.19
C ILE A 178 -8.70 11.58 8.60
N MET A 179 -7.75 11.05 9.37
CA MET A 179 -7.87 9.70 9.93
C MET A 179 -9.12 9.55 10.80
N ASP A 180 -9.45 10.56 11.61
CA ASP A 180 -10.69 10.57 12.41
C ASP A 180 -11.95 10.55 11.52
N ARG A 181 -11.98 11.36 10.46
CA ARG A 181 -13.08 11.38 9.48
C ARG A 181 -13.25 10.03 8.75
N ILE A 182 -12.14 9.36 8.42
CA ILE A 182 -12.17 8.01 7.83
C ILE A 182 -12.75 7.00 8.83
N LYS A 183 -12.31 7.04 10.10
CA LYS A 183 -12.85 6.17 11.16
C LYS A 183 -14.34 6.38 11.38
N ASN A 184 -14.81 7.62 11.26
CA ASN A 184 -16.23 7.98 11.38
C ASN A 184 -17.04 7.71 10.09
N GLY A 185 -16.41 7.26 9.01
CA GLY A 185 -17.08 6.99 7.72
C GLY A 185 -17.51 8.25 6.96
N GLU A 186 -17.02 9.42 7.35
CA GLU A 186 -17.35 10.70 6.72
C GLU A 186 -16.55 10.94 5.43
N LEU A 187 -15.35 10.36 5.36
CA LEU A 187 -14.48 10.44 4.19
C LEU A 187 -14.32 9.07 3.55
N VAL A 188 -14.78 8.93 2.30
CA VAL A 188 -14.55 7.73 1.50
C VAL A 188 -13.16 7.81 0.88
N VAL A 189 -12.26 6.93 1.32
CA VAL A 189 -10.93 6.82 0.71
C VAL A 189 -11.10 6.26 -0.70
N PRO A 190 -10.61 6.94 -1.75
CA PRO A 190 -10.64 6.38 -3.10
C PRO A 190 -9.86 5.06 -3.12
N PRO A 191 -10.34 4.03 -3.83
CA PRO A 191 -9.61 2.79 -3.97
C PRO A 191 -8.23 3.05 -4.62
N PRO A 192 -7.19 2.29 -4.24
CA PRO A 192 -5.84 2.41 -4.80
C PRO A 192 -5.77 2.12 -6.29
#